data_AF-A0A950I7V6-F1
#
_entry.id   AF-A0A950I7V6-F1
#
_cell.length_a   1.000
_cell.length_b   1.000
_cell.length_c   1.000
_cell.angle_alpha   90.00
_cell.angle_beta   90.00
_cell.angle_gamma   90.00
#
_symmetry.space_group_name_H-M   'P 1'
#
loop_
_entity.id
_entity.type
_entity.pdbx_description
1 polymer ?
#
loop_
_entity_poly.entity_id
_entity_poly.type
_entity_poly.pdbx_seq_one_letter_code
_entity_poly.pdbx_strand_id
1 'polypeptide(L)'
;MQFSIRHAIRGRVRLHVPVLQAPSPLAESLLTWLKERDWVKTVRVNYDCASLIVEYEPEAESKVGELLSMLRAASLESIELLLKILDPTGSASAVGARRAHSPAPAKFPLLLPTVSLALSFYAAPFSRIINIPLMLYNAVPIFKRAWHVWSTEHRLNVDFL
;
A
#
# COMPACT_ATOMS: atom_id res chain seq x y z
N MET A 1 12.33 -17.55 -1.82
CA MET A 1 11.46 -16.82 -0.87
C MET A 1 10.05 -17.32 -1.14
N GLN A 2 9.21 -17.57 -0.13
CA GLN A 2 7.83 -17.97 -0.44
C GLN A 2 7.05 -16.75 -0.97
N PHE A 3 6.66 -16.79 -2.24
CA PHE A 3 5.75 -15.82 -2.82
C PHE A 3 4.78 -16.50 -3.77
N SER A 4 3.63 -15.87 -3.99
CA SER A 4 2.65 -16.30 -4.99
C SER A 4 2.30 -15.15 -5.93
N ILE A 5 2.15 -15.46 -7.21
CA ILE A 5 1.67 -14.49 -8.19
C ILE A 5 0.16 -14.39 -8.01
N ARG A 6 -0.35 -13.22 -7.63
CA ARG A 6 -1.80 -12.99 -7.49
C ARG A 6 -2.40 -12.66 -8.83
N HIS A 7 -1.87 -11.67 -9.53
CA HIS A 7 -2.28 -11.29 -10.87
C HIS A 7 -1.04 -10.94 -11.71
N ALA A 8 -1.03 -11.37 -12.96
CA ALA A 8 -0.06 -10.95 -13.97
C ALA A 8 -0.84 -10.52 -15.21
N ILE A 9 -0.66 -9.27 -15.61
CA ILE A 9 -1.14 -8.72 -16.87
C ILE A 9 0.06 -8.10 -17.59
N ARG A 10 -0.06 -7.94 -18.91
CA ARG A 10 1.01 -7.30 -19.68
C ARG A 10 1.31 -5.90 -19.12
N GLY A 11 2.55 -5.68 -18.70
CA GLY A 11 3.03 -4.43 -18.09
C GLY A 11 2.72 -4.25 -16.60
N ARG A 12 2.11 -5.24 -15.91
CA ARG A 12 1.91 -5.19 -14.45
C ARG A 12 1.84 -6.56 -13.81
N VAL A 13 2.64 -6.78 -12.78
CA VAL A 13 2.60 -7.98 -11.94
C VAL A 13 2.31 -7.63 -10.48
N ARG A 14 1.42 -8.39 -9.85
CA ARG A 14 1.11 -8.32 -8.42
C ARG A 14 1.52 -9.63 -7.76
N LEU A 15 2.50 -9.52 -6.87
CA LEU A 15 3.04 -10.62 -6.08
C LEU A 15 2.53 -10.51 -4.66
N HIS A 16 2.18 -11.64 -4.06
CA HIS A 16 1.95 -11.75 -2.62
C HIS A 16 3.20 -12.34 -1.98
N VAL A 17 3.81 -11.56 -1.10
CA VAL A 17 5.09 -11.83 -0.45
C VAL A 17 4.87 -11.63 1.05
N PRO A 18 4.60 -12.69 1.84
CA PRO A 18 4.25 -12.59 3.26
C PRO A 18 5.24 -11.79 4.11
N VAL A 19 6.53 -11.83 3.77
CA VAL A 19 7.60 -11.09 4.47
C VAL A 19 7.44 -9.58 4.34
N LEU A 20 6.67 -9.09 3.36
CA LEU A 20 6.37 -7.67 3.15
C LEU A 20 5.11 -7.19 3.87
N GLN A 21 4.57 -7.96 4.82
CA GLN A 21 3.35 -7.57 5.55
C GLN A 21 3.57 -6.35 6.46
N ALA A 22 4.80 -6.12 6.90
CA ALA A 22 5.16 -4.95 7.70
C ALA A 22 6.28 -4.15 7.03
N PRO A 23 6.35 -2.83 7.28
CA PRO A 23 7.50 -2.03 6.88
C PRO A 23 8.76 -2.65 7.44
N SER A 24 9.66 -3.04 6.56
CA SER A 24 10.94 -3.67 6.89
C SER A 24 12.04 -3.09 6.01
N PRO A 25 13.31 -3.17 6.45
CA PRO A 25 14.45 -2.82 5.61
C PRO A 25 14.37 -3.50 4.24
N LEU A 26 13.99 -4.79 4.19
CA LEU A 26 13.86 -5.53 2.94
C LEU A 26 12.79 -4.93 2.02
N ALA A 27 11.63 -4.57 2.57
CA ALA A 27 10.55 -3.98 1.79
C ALA A 27 11.00 -2.66 1.13
N GLU A 28 11.68 -1.80 1.88
CA GLU A 28 12.18 -0.52 1.38
C GLU A 28 13.36 -0.69 0.42
N SER A 29 14.33 -1.57 0.71
CA SER A 29 15.45 -1.86 -0.18
C SER A 29 14.96 -2.40 -1.53
N LEU A 30 13.99 -3.32 -1.51
CA LEU A 30 13.38 -3.86 -2.72
C LEU A 30 12.63 -2.77 -3.51
N LEU A 31 11.91 -1.88 -2.81
CA LEU A 31 11.21 -0.74 -3.40
C LEU A 31 12.18 0.23 -4.09
N THR A 32 13.26 0.61 -3.42
CA THR A 32 14.29 1.52 -3.94
C THR A 32 15.01 0.90 -5.13
N TRP A 33 15.48 -0.33 -4.97
CA TRP A 33 16.16 -1.07 -6.04
C TRP A 33 15.30 -1.25 -7.28
N LEU A 34 13.99 -1.53 -7.13
CA LEU A 34 13.07 -1.64 -8.26
C LEU A 34 12.82 -0.28 -8.94
N LYS A 35 12.77 0.81 -8.18
CA LYS A 35 12.61 2.16 -8.73
C LYS A 35 13.83 2.65 -9.53
N GLU A 36 15.01 2.13 -9.22
CA GLU A 36 16.24 2.43 -9.97
C GLU A 36 16.34 1.70 -11.31
N ARG A 37 15.40 0.78 -11.61
CA ARG A 37 15.40 0.04 -12.88
C ARG A 37 14.76 0.85 -13.99
N ASP A 38 15.47 0.97 -15.11
CA ASP A 38 15.07 1.62 -16.35
C ASP A 38 13.76 1.07 -16.95
N TRP A 39 13.45 -0.19 -16.68
CA TRP A 39 12.28 -0.89 -17.21
C TRP A 39 11.04 -0.84 -16.29
N VAL A 40 11.16 -0.27 -15.08
CA VAL A 40 10.06 -0.17 -14.10
C VAL A 40 9.45 1.22 -14.18
N LYS A 41 8.13 1.29 -14.40
CA LYS A 41 7.37 2.56 -14.39
C LYS A 41 7.00 2.98 -12.98
N THR A 42 6.42 2.03 -12.24
CA THR A 42 5.89 2.28 -10.91
C THR A 42 6.09 1.04 -10.05
N VAL A 43 6.48 1.24 -8.80
CA VAL A 43 6.54 0.14 -7.83
C VAL A 43 5.90 0.56 -6.52
N ARG A 44 5.09 -0.32 -5.95
CA ARG A 44 4.34 -0.06 -4.71
C ARG A 44 4.25 -1.35 -3.87
N VAL A 45 4.32 -1.19 -2.56
CA VAL A 45 4.03 -2.25 -1.59
C VAL A 45 2.75 -1.89 -0.86
N ASN A 46 1.80 -2.82 -0.82
CA ASN A 46 0.63 -2.77 0.05
C ASN A 46 0.90 -3.73 1.21
N TYR A 47 1.18 -3.16 2.38
CA TYR A 47 1.53 -3.88 3.61
C TYR A 47 0.35 -4.71 4.14
N ASP A 48 -0.88 -4.17 4.10
CA ASP A 48 -2.08 -4.85 4.60
C ASP A 48 -2.36 -6.17 3.85
N CYS A 49 -2.07 -6.19 2.55
CA CYS A 49 -2.22 -7.38 1.69
C CYS A 49 -0.92 -8.16 1.50
N ALA A 50 0.18 -7.77 2.15
CA ALA A 50 1.52 -8.29 1.91
C ALA A 50 1.84 -8.41 0.40
N SER A 51 1.48 -7.38 -0.39
CA SER A 51 1.54 -7.45 -1.85
C SER A 51 2.46 -6.41 -2.48
N LEU A 52 3.37 -6.86 -3.32
CA LEU A 52 4.23 -6.05 -4.17
C LEU A 52 3.59 -5.90 -5.55
N ILE A 53 3.41 -4.66 -6.00
CA ILE A 53 2.88 -4.32 -7.32
C ILE A 53 3.99 -3.66 -8.11
N VAL A 54 4.31 -4.24 -9.26
CA VAL A 54 5.33 -3.75 -10.19
C VAL A 54 4.66 -3.46 -11.52
N GLU A 55 4.68 -2.21 -11.94
CA GLU A 55 4.29 -1.77 -13.29
C GLU A 55 5.57 -1.57 -14.10
N TYR A 56 5.63 -2.20 -15.26
CA TYR A 56 6.82 -2.28 -16.08
C TYR A 56 6.51 -2.05 -17.56
N GLU A 57 7.55 -1.71 -18.33
CA GLU A 57 7.40 -1.61 -19.79
C GLU A 57 7.04 -2.97 -20.40
N PRO A 58 5.98 -3.08 -21.24
CA PRO A 58 5.56 -4.35 -21.82
C PRO A 58 6.65 -5.13 -22.56
N GLU A 59 7.68 -4.45 -23.04
CA GLU A 59 8.83 -5.04 -23.75
C GLU A 59 9.84 -5.70 -22.79
N ALA A 60 9.79 -5.38 -21.49
CA ALA A 60 10.68 -5.88 -20.46
C ALA A 60 10.15 -7.12 -19.73
N GLU A 61 9.24 -7.87 -20.34
CA GLU A 61 8.63 -9.06 -19.73
C GLU A 61 9.67 -10.15 -19.38
N SER A 62 10.74 -10.26 -20.17
CA SER A 62 11.88 -11.14 -19.87
C SER A 62 12.60 -10.75 -18.57
N LYS A 63 12.88 -9.45 -18.37
CA LYS A 63 13.52 -8.93 -17.15
C LYS A 63 12.68 -9.19 -15.89
N VAL A 64 11.34 -9.15 -16.03
CA VAL A 64 10.43 -9.52 -14.93
C VAL A 64 10.52 -11.00 -14.60
N GLY A 65 10.65 -11.88 -15.62
CA GLY A 65 10.91 -13.30 -15.42
C GLY A 65 12.20 -13.57 -14.64
N GLU A 66 13.27 -12.83 -14.92
CA GLU A 66 14.53 -12.89 -14.18
C GLU A 66 14.36 -12.43 -12.73
N LEU A 67 13.64 -11.33 -12.49
CA LEU A 67 13.30 -10.87 -11.14
C LEU A 67 12.55 -11.95 -10.34
N LEU A 68 11.54 -12.57 -10.93
CA LEU A 68 10.77 -13.63 -10.27
C LEU A 68 11.66 -14.84 -9.95
N SER A 69 12.59 -15.16 -10.85
CA SER A 69 13.56 -16.24 -10.64
C SER A 69 14.52 -15.92 -9.49
N MET A 70 15.02 -14.68 -9.42
CA MET A 70 15.83 -14.16 -8.32
C MET A 70 15.09 -14.25 -6.98
N LEU A 71 13.83 -13.80 -6.93
CA LEU A 71 13.00 -13.87 -5.73
C LEU A 71 12.71 -15.32 -5.31
N ARG A 72 12.60 -16.26 -6.27
CA ARG A 72 12.42 -17.69 -5.95
C ARG A 72 13.69 -18.25 -5.30
N ALA A 73 14.84 -17.94 -5.87
CA ALA A 73 16.15 -18.38 -5.38
C ALA A 73 16.53 -17.79 -4.01
N ALA A 74 16.03 -16.61 -3.65
CA ALA A 74 16.32 -15.96 -2.38
C ALA A 74 15.72 -16.73 -1.17
N SER A 75 16.47 -17.62 -0.52
CA SER A 75 16.01 -18.32 0.70
C SER A 75 15.93 -17.38 1.92
N LEU A 76 15.35 -17.83 3.04
CA LEU A 76 15.31 -17.06 4.31
C LEU A 76 16.72 -16.72 4.83
N GLU A 77 17.68 -17.63 4.68
CA GLU A 77 19.10 -17.40 5.02
C GLU A 77 19.77 -16.42 4.06
N SER A 78 19.23 -16.27 2.85
CA SER A 78 19.72 -15.36 1.82
C SER A 78 19.13 -13.96 1.92
N ILE A 79 18.22 -13.68 2.86
CA ILE A 79 17.60 -12.35 3.00
C ILE A 79 18.65 -11.28 3.36
N GLU A 80 19.61 -11.60 4.21
CA GLU A 80 20.72 -10.67 4.53
C GLU A 80 21.62 -10.41 3.32
N LEU A 81 21.88 -11.44 2.50
CA LEU A 81 22.63 -11.29 1.26
C LEU A 81 21.83 -10.46 0.24
N LEU A 82 20.52 -10.69 0.16
CA LEU A 82 19.61 -9.92 -0.68
C LEU A 82 19.61 -8.45 -0.25
N LEU A 83 19.53 -8.18 1.05
CA LEU A 83 19.63 -6.83 1.60
C LEU A 83 20.94 -6.15 1.23
N LYS A 84 22.08 -6.85 1.33
CA LYS A 84 23.38 -6.31 0.90
C LYS A 84 23.44 -6.02 -0.60
N ILE A 85 22.77 -6.82 -1.43
CA ILE A 85 22.70 -6.62 -2.89
C ILE A 85 21.77 -5.45 -3.23
N LEU A 86 20.64 -5.34 -2.55
CA LEU A 86 19.59 -4.36 -2.84
C LEU A 86 19.89 -2.98 -2.25
N ASP A 87 20.58 -2.91 -1.11
CA ASP A 87 20.89 -1.67 -0.41
C ASP A 87 22.31 -1.73 0.19
N PRO A 88 23.36 -1.66 -0.66
CA PRO A 88 24.75 -1.73 -0.23
C PRO A 88 25.15 -0.56 0.69
N THR A 89 24.39 0.53 0.70
CA THR A 89 24.61 1.73 1.53
C THR A 89 23.80 1.74 2.82
N GLY A 90 22.88 0.79 3.04
CA GLY A 90 22.04 0.68 4.24
C GLY A 90 21.01 1.81 4.41
N SER A 91 20.79 2.60 3.38
CA SER A 91 19.95 3.80 3.39
C SER A 91 18.46 3.46 3.55
N ALA A 92 18.00 2.35 2.99
CA ALA A 92 16.62 1.90 3.05
C ALA A 92 16.26 1.29 4.41
N SER A 93 17.25 0.80 5.16
CA SER A 93 17.05 0.30 6.53
C SER A 93 16.57 1.40 7.49
N ALA A 94 17.09 2.62 7.35
CA ALA A 94 16.65 3.76 8.17
C ALA A 94 15.21 4.21 7.83
N VAL A 95 14.84 4.17 6.54
CA VAL A 95 13.48 4.50 6.08
C VAL A 95 12.47 3.45 6.55
N GLY A 96 12.84 2.16 6.46
CA GLY A 96 12.03 1.05 6.93
C GLY A 96 11.73 1.12 8.43
N ALA A 97 12.75 1.41 9.23
CA ALA A 97 12.61 1.60 10.68
C ALA A 97 11.66 2.76 11.04
N ARG A 98 11.73 3.88 10.28
CA ARG A 98 10.84 5.03 10.50
C ARG A 98 9.39 4.73 10.13
N ARG A 99 9.14 4.01 9.03
CA ARG A 99 7.79 3.64 8.59
C ARG A 99 7.14 2.56 9.45
N ALA A 100 7.93 1.67 10.05
CA ALA A 100 7.45 0.68 11.01
C ALA A 100 6.81 1.32 12.25
N HIS A 101 7.13 2.58 12.55
CA HIS A 101 6.53 3.36 13.63
C HIS A 101 5.20 4.06 13.27
N SER A 102 4.62 3.77 12.10
CA SER A 102 3.31 4.36 11.75
C SER A 102 2.24 3.88 12.74
N PRO A 103 1.36 4.78 13.24
CA PRO A 103 0.38 4.43 14.24
C PRO A 103 -0.54 3.32 13.73
N ALA A 104 -0.79 2.33 14.59
CA ALA A 104 -1.62 1.18 14.24
C ALA A 104 -3.01 1.64 13.76
N PRO A 105 -3.59 0.99 12.74
CA PRO A 105 -4.93 1.31 12.28
C PRO A 105 -5.94 1.17 13.41
N ALA A 106 -6.90 2.10 13.50
CA ALA A 106 -7.92 2.08 14.53
C ALA A 106 -8.72 0.77 14.45
N LYS A 107 -8.93 0.10 15.59
CA LYS A 107 -9.57 -1.23 15.65
C LYS A 107 -11.01 -1.28 15.14
N PHE A 108 -11.72 -0.14 15.11
CA PHE A 108 -13.11 -0.05 14.69
C PHE A 108 -13.37 1.21 13.84
N PRO A 109 -12.90 1.24 12.58
CA PRO A 109 -13.02 2.43 11.72
C PRO A 109 -14.48 2.74 11.35
N LEU A 110 -15.38 1.76 11.44
CA LEU A 110 -16.79 1.89 11.06
C LEU A 110 -17.72 2.26 12.22
N LEU A 111 -17.24 2.31 13.47
CA LEU A 111 -18.10 2.49 14.64
C LEU A 111 -18.85 3.83 14.59
N LEU A 112 -18.14 4.92 14.28
CA LEU A 112 -18.74 6.27 14.19
C LEU A 112 -19.76 6.39 13.03
N PRO A 113 -19.46 5.92 11.79
CA PRO A 113 -20.46 5.84 10.73
C PRO A 113 -21.70 5.00 11.10
N THR A 114 -21.53 3.84 11.71
CA THR A 114 -22.65 2.96 12.09
C THR A 114 -23.54 3.61 13.16
N VAL A 115 -22.95 4.30 14.15
CA VAL A 115 -23.71 5.06 15.16
C VAL A 115 -24.47 6.22 14.51
N SER A 116 -23.85 6.95 13.58
CA SER A 116 -24.50 8.04 12.85
C SER A 116 -25.70 7.54 12.02
N LEU A 117 -25.53 6.40 11.33
CA LEU A 117 -26.62 5.77 10.59
C LEU A 117 -27.75 5.32 11.52
N ALA A 118 -27.45 4.66 12.64
CA ALA A 118 -28.45 4.26 13.61
C ALA A 118 -29.24 5.45 14.17
N LEU A 119 -28.55 6.56 14.47
CA LEU A 119 -29.18 7.82 14.92
C LEU A 119 -30.10 8.45 13.87
N SER A 120 -29.86 8.21 12.58
CA SER A 120 -30.73 8.74 11.50
C SER A 120 -32.12 8.11 11.50
N PHE A 121 -32.26 6.87 11.97
CA PHE A 121 -33.55 6.18 12.08
C PHE A 121 -34.30 6.52 13.37
N TYR A 122 -33.64 7.16 14.34
CA TYR A 122 -34.25 7.58 15.60
C TYR A 122 -34.88 8.96 15.46
N ALA A 123 -36.21 9.03 15.34
CA ALA A 123 -36.99 10.24 15.05
C ALA A 123 -37.18 11.18 16.26
N ALA A 124 -36.12 11.43 17.03
CA ALA A 124 -36.14 12.41 18.14
C ALA A 124 -35.48 13.74 17.72
N PRO A 125 -35.97 14.90 18.16
CA PRO A 125 -35.37 16.20 17.81
C PRO A 125 -33.90 16.32 18.27
N PHE A 126 -33.54 15.69 19.39
CA PHE A 126 -32.17 15.64 19.90
C PHE A 126 -31.22 14.81 19.02
N SER A 127 -31.71 13.78 18.31
CA SER A 127 -30.87 12.96 17.45
C SER A 127 -30.35 13.77 16.26
N ARG A 128 -31.14 14.70 15.71
CA ARG A 128 -30.72 15.56 14.59
C ARG A 128 -29.58 16.51 14.98
N ILE A 129 -29.62 17.04 16.20
CA ILE A 129 -28.59 17.95 16.73
C ILE A 129 -27.24 17.23 16.86
N ILE A 130 -27.24 15.96 17.26
CA ILE A 130 -26.03 15.16 17.42
C ILE A 130 -25.58 14.55 16.08
N ASN A 131 -26.53 14.08 15.28
CA ASN A 131 -26.24 13.32 14.08
C ASN A 131 -25.69 14.18 12.93
N ILE A 132 -26.16 15.42 12.77
CA ILE A 132 -25.66 16.31 11.70
C ILE A 132 -24.15 16.62 11.88
N PRO A 133 -23.66 17.06 13.05
CA PRO A 133 -22.22 17.24 13.29
C PRO A 133 -21.43 15.94 13.13
N LEU A 134 -21.96 14.81 13.62
CA LEU A 134 -21.31 13.51 13.52
C LEU A 134 -21.16 13.07 12.05
N MET A 135 -22.20 13.27 11.24
CA MET A 135 -22.20 12.97 9.81
C MET A 135 -21.20 13.85 9.05
N LEU A 136 -21.15 15.15 9.37
CA LEU A 136 -20.15 16.06 8.82
C LEU A 136 -18.73 15.63 9.20
N TYR A 137 -18.49 15.27 10.46
CA TYR A 137 -17.18 14.79 10.92
C TYR A 137 -16.75 13.52 10.17
N ASN A 138 -17.66 12.56 10.00
CA ASN A 138 -17.40 11.34 9.24
C ASN A 138 -17.12 11.61 7.75
N ALA A 139 -17.67 12.70 7.18
CA ALA A 139 -17.47 13.08 5.78
C ALA A 139 -16.12 13.81 5.52
N VAL A 140 -15.52 14.45 6.53
CA VAL A 140 -14.24 15.20 6.39
C VAL A 140 -13.13 14.40 5.70
N PRO A 141 -12.78 13.16 6.10
CA PRO A 141 -11.66 12.43 5.49
C PRO A 141 -11.92 12.05 4.02
N ILE A 142 -13.18 11.85 3.64
CA ILE A 142 -13.58 11.57 2.24
C ILE A 142 -13.48 12.86 1.44
N PHE A 143 -14.01 13.98 1.97
CA PHE A 143 -13.93 15.29 1.33
C PHE A 143 -12.49 15.73 1.09
N LYS A 144 -11.60 15.58 2.08
CA LYS A 144 -10.17 15.91 1.94
C LYS A 144 -9.49 15.12 0.81
N ARG A 145 -9.79 13.82 0.70
CA ARG A 145 -9.27 12.98 -0.39
C ARG A 145 -9.82 13.38 -1.75
N ALA A 146 -11.14 13.60 -1.84
CA ALA A 146 -11.79 14.05 -3.06
C ALA A 146 -11.22 15.39 -3.55
N TRP A 147 -11.02 16.33 -2.63
CA TRP A 147 -10.40 17.63 -2.93
C TRP A 147 -8.96 17.49 -3.44
N HIS A 148 -8.17 16.60 -2.84
CA HIS A 148 -6.79 16.35 -3.28
C HIS A 148 -6.73 15.76 -4.69
N VAL A 149 -7.56 14.76 -5.00
CA VAL A 149 -7.61 14.14 -6.33
C VAL A 149 -8.09 15.15 -7.38
N TRP A 150 -9.11 15.94 -7.05
CA TRP A 150 -9.57 17.01 -7.95
C TRP A 150 -8.45 18.03 -8.20
N SER A 151 -7.86 18.60 -7.15
CA SER A 151 -6.85 19.67 -7.30
C SER A 151 -5.55 19.21 -7.94
N THR A 152 -5.13 17.96 -7.71
CA THR A 152 -3.81 17.46 -8.15
C THR A 152 -3.91 16.66 -9.45
N GLU A 153 -4.87 15.74 -9.54
CA GLU A 153 -4.96 14.77 -10.64
C GLU A 153 -6.01 15.17 -11.69
N HIS A 154 -6.90 16.12 -11.39
CA HIS A 154 -8.02 16.53 -12.26
C HIS A 154 -8.92 15.36 -12.68
N ARG A 155 -9.01 14.33 -11.84
CA ARG A 155 -9.87 13.15 -12.05
C ARG A 155 -11.09 13.23 -11.13
N LEU A 156 -12.24 12.76 -11.63
CA LEU A 156 -13.48 12.69 -10.84
C LEU A 156 -13.61 11.36 -10.06
N ASN A 157 -12.76 10.37 -10.34
CA ASN A 157 -12.74 9.11 -9.59
C ASN A 157 -11.85 9.24 -8.36
N VAL A 158 -12.46 9.14 -7.18
CA VAL A 158 -11.76 8.98 -5.91
C VAL A 158 -11.60 7.48 -5.68
N ASP A 159 -10.41 6.93 -5.92
CA ASP A 159 -10.15 5.52 -5.66
C ASP A 159 -10.16 5.27 -4.14
N PHE A 160 -11.04 4.36 -3.70
CA PHE A 160 -11.17 3.96 -2.29
C PHE A 160 -10.38 2.66 -2.07
N LEU A 161 -9.04 2.74 -2.13
CA LEU A 161 -8.15 1.63 -1.74
C LEU A 161 -7.06 2.14 -0.80
#